data_AF-A0A3P8PMU9-F1
#
_entry.id   AF-A0A3P8PMU9-F1
#
_cell.length_a   1.000
_cell.length_b   1.000
_cell.length_c   1.000
_cell.angle_alpha   90.00
_cell.angle_beta   90.00
_cell.angle_gamma   90.00
#
_symmetry.space_group_name_H-M   'P 1'
#
loop_
_entity.id
_entity.type
_entity.pdbx_description
1 polymer ?
#
loop_
_entity_poly.entity_id
_entity_poly.type
_entity_poly.pdbx_seq_one_letter_code
_entity_poly.pdbx_strand_id
1 'polypeptide(L)'
;MTSLGEKAGRRPAGRSRLSGRRKLRAHLVEVGQRMVAFVSGLLIASLYGLMTLFLQKQPLWFCAHTTLCLAGLAAFGMGLSVSVRASIMVMLPSMCSGHGRNFLLLMFVSLLVSGPLSNTLENTERAASSLLCGAELAANQTQELMQKAATPLFSVLDHIREISRNAYAVAGRVQNFIYAMTDSIRHVARALRNVLRFLADIGDICNEKMGTPYRKCRSLFEEARSDCSELLGDFNFLCNIVDGFLPLCNLARAGEFFCIVPSYIADHLRKRLAARESISSLLFSLYCRAHRG
;
A
#
# COMPACT_ATOMS: atom_id res chain seq x y z
N MET A 1 114.96 -92.61 14.24
CA MET A 1 114.94 -91.25 14.82
C MET A 1 114.69 -90.26 13.69
N THR A 2 113.49 -89.71 13.71
CA THR A 2 112.93 -88.70 12.81
C THR A 2 113.71 -87.39 12.91
N SER A 3 114.10 -86.79 11.78
CA SER A 3 114.52 -85.40 11.72
C SER A 3 113.77 -84.69 10.59
N LEU A 4 112.85 -83.83 11.01
CA LEU A 4 112.47 -82.51 10.49
C LEU A 4 112.79 -82.27 9.00
N GLY A 5 111.83 -82.09 8.10
CA GLY A 5 110.63 -81.26 8.26
C GLY A 5 110.68 -80.10 7.27
N GLU A 6 110.64 -80.43 5.98
CA GLU A 6 110.54 -79.51 4.85
C GLU A 6 109.12 -78.95 4.75
N LYS A 7 108.93 -77.63 4.94
CA LYS A 7 107.74 -76.91 4.46
C LYS A 7 108.09 -75.49 4.03
N ALA A 8 108.37 -75.34 2.74
CA ALA A 8 108.36 -74.07 2.04
C ALA A 8 106.93 -73.48 2.05
N GLY A 9 106.76 -72.33 2.71
CA GLY A 9 105.48 -71.62 2.80
C GLY A 9 105.08 -70.94 1.49
N ARG A 10 104.20 -71.57 0.71
CA ARG A 10 103.39 -70.87 -0.31
C ARG A 10 102.27 -70.08 0.39
N ARG A 11 102.35 -68.74 0.38
CA ARG A 11 101.24 -67.87 0.82
C ARG A 11 99.99 -68.11 -0.06
N PRO A 12 98.78 -68.25 0.52
CA PRO A 12 97.56 -68.38 -0.26
C PRO A 12 97.07 -66.98 -0.64
N ALA A 13 97.07 -66.66 -1.93
CA ALA A 13 96.54 -65.41 -2.48
C ALA A 13 95.01 -65.20 -2.30
N GLY A 14 94.33 -66.05 -1.52
CA GLY A 14 92.87 -66.09 -1.37
C GLY A 14 92.28 -65.41 -0.11
N ARG A 15 93.02 -65.31 1.02
CA ARG A 15 92.48 -64.76 2.29
C ARG A 15 92.34 -63.23 2.26
N SER A 16 93.26 -62.55 1.58
CA SER A 16 93.18 -61.11 1.29
C SER A 16 91.99 -60.77 0.39
N ARG A 17 91.66 -61.65 -0.59
CA ARG A 17 90.51 -61.47 -1.48
C ARG A 17 89.17 -61.53 -0.74
N LEU A 18 89.00 -62.43 0.24
CA LEU A 18 87.76 -62.53 1.02
C LEU A 18 87.53 -61.33 1.97
N SER A 19 88.59 -60.83 2.61
CA SER A 19 88.54 -59.64 3.45
C SER A 19 88.22 -58.39 2.61
N GLY A 20 88.89 -58.24 1.45
CA GLY A 20 88.59 -57.19 0.48
C GLY A 20 87.15 -57.26 -0.02
N ARG A 21 86.61 -58.45 -0.28
CA ARG A 21 85.22 -58.64 -0.73
C ARG A 21 84.19 -58.28 0.35
N ARG A 22 84.48 -58.53 1.63
CA ARG A 22 83.60 -58.11 2.75
C ARG A 22 83.63 -56.60 2.98
N LYS A 23 84.83 -56.00 2.95
CA LYS A 23 84.99 -54.53 3.07
C LYS A 23 84.31 -53.81 1.91
N LEU A 24 84.48 -54.34 0.69
CA LEU A 24 83.79 -53.86 -0.50
C LEU A 24 82.26 -53.98 -0.38
N ARG A 25 81.74 -55.11 0.14
CA ARG A 25 80.30 -55.27 0.40
C ARG A 25 79.77 -54.30 1.45
N ALA A 26 80.50 -54.07 2.54
CA ALA A 26 80.09 -53.11 3.58
C ALA A 26 80.02 -51.67 3.03
N HIS A 27 81.03 -51.25 2.25
CA HIS A 27 81.00 -49.96 1.55
C HIS A 27 79.86 -49.87 0.53
N LEU A 28 79.60 -50.95 -0.23
CA LEU A 28 78.46 -51.01 -1.16
C LEU A 28 77.10 -50.87 -0.44
N VAL A 29 76.93 -51.49 0.73
CA VAL A 29 75.70 -51.41 1.53
C VAL A 29 75.50 -50.01 2.13
N GLU A 30 76.57 -49.40 2.65
CA GLU A 30 76.50 -48.05 3.20
C GLU A 30 76.18 -47.00 2.14
N VAL A 31 76.80 -47.12 0.97
CA VAL A 31 76.49 -46.29 -0.21
C VAL A 31 75.04 -46.52 -0.64
N GLY A 32 74.58 -47.78 -0.69
CA GLY A 32 73.21 -48.13 -1.01
C GLY A 32 72.19 -47.50 -0.05
N GLN A 33 72.45 -47.54 1.27
CA GLN A 33 71.54 -47.00 2.28
C GLN A 33 71.42 -45.46 2.21
N ARG A 34 72.52 -44.76 1.90
CA ARG A 34 72.50 -43.30 1.68
C ARG A 34 71.75 -42.92 0.41
N MET A 35 71.90 -43.71 -0.65
CA MET A 35 71.15 -43.53 -1.89
C MET A 35 69.65 -43.74 -1.66
N VAL A 36 69.26 -44.79 -0.93
CA VAL A 36 67.85 -45.05 -0.59
C VAL A 36 67.26 -43.90 0.24
N ALA A 37 67.98 -43.38 1.23
CA ALA A 37 67.52 -42.25 2.05
C ALA A 37 67.37 -40.95 1.24
N PHE A 38 68.30 -40.70 0.30
CA PHE A 38 68.21 -39.55 -0.62
C PHE A 38 66.98 -39.67 -1.54
N VAL A 39 66.76 -40.87 -2.13
CA VAL A 39 65.59 -41.12 -2.98
C VAL A 39 64.29 -41.00 -2.18
N SER A 40 64.22 -41.53 -0.97
CA SER A 40 63.02 -41.40 -0.13
C SER A 40 62.72 -39.93 0.24
N GLY A 41 63.76 -39.13 0.47
CA GLY A 41 63.59 -37.71 0.77
C GLY A 41 63.12 -36.89 -0.43
N LEU A 42 63.63 -37.22 -1.62
CA LEU A 42 63.16 -36.64 -2.88
C LEU A 42 61.68 -37.01 -3.15
N LEU A 43 61.28 -38.25 -2.89
CA LEU A 43 59.90 -38.71 -3.06
C LEU A 43 58.93 -37.99 -2.12
N ILE A 44 59.26 -37.83 -0.83
CA ILE A 44 58.38 -37.13 0.13
C ILE A 44 58.19 -35.66 -0.25
N ALA A 45 59.27 -34.97 -0.64
CA ALA A 45 59.18 -33.58 -1.08
C ALA A 45 58.41 -33.41 -2.39
N SER A 46 58.55 -34.36 -3.32
CA SER A 46 57.79 -34.39 -4.57
C SER A 46 56.29 -34.61 -4.31
N LEU A 47 55.93 -35.53 -3.41
CA LEU A 47 54.53 -35.75 -3.01
C LEU A 47 53.94 -34.52 -2.31
N TYR A 48 54.70 -33.86 -1.42
CA TYR A 48 54.28 -32.62 -0.79
C TYR A 48 54.05 -31.50 -1.81
N GLY A 49 54.95 -31.35 -2.79
CA GLY A 49 54.80 -30.37 -3.87
C GLY A 49 53.63 -30.65 -4.80
N LEU A 50 53.35 -31.92 -5.08
CA LEU A 50 52.18 -32.30 -5.86
C LEU A 50 50.88 -31.95 -5.10
N MET A 51 50.84 -32.22 -3.80
CA MET A 51 49.69 -31.86 -2.96
C MET A 51 49.48 -30.35 -2.91
N THR A 52 50.53 -29.54 -2.73
CA THR A 52 50.37 -28.07 -2.71
C THR A 52 49.92 -27.49 -4.05
N LEU A 53 50.36 -28.07 -5.18
CA LEU A 53 49.87 -27.70 -6.52
C LEU A 53 48.38 -27.99 -6.73
N PHE A 54 47.89 -29.12 -6.23
CA PHE A 54 46.48 -29.51 -6.42
C PHE A 54 45.52 -28.79 -5.46
N LEU A 55 45.94 -28.51 -4.22
CA LEU A 55 45.07 -27.94 -3.18
C LEU A 55 44.98 -26.43 -3.22
N GLN A 56 46.10 -25.78 -3.46
CA GLN A 56 46.25 -24.34 -3.35
C GLN A 56 46.50 -23.86 -4.77
N LYS A 57 45.46 -23.37 -5.46
CA LYS A 57 45.54 -22.77 -6.80
C LYS A 57 46.41 -21.50 -6.80
N GLN A 58 47.68 -21.65 -6.47
CA GLN A 58 48.70 -20.62 -6.33
C GLN A 58 49.51 -20.54 -7.61
N PRO A 59 50.19 -19.40 -7.90
CA PRO A 59 50.98 -19.27 -9.12
C PRO A 59 52.06 -20.35 -9.20
N LEU A 60 52.11 -21.04 -10.35
CA LEU A 60 52.98 -22.20 -10.61
C LEU A 60 54.45 -21.94 -10.26
N TRP A 61 54.93 -20.71 -10.47
CA TRP A 61 56.30 -20.30 -10.20
C TRP A 61 56.67 -20.33 -8.70
N PHE A 62 55.77 -19.86 -7.83
CA PHE A 62 56.02 -19.85 -6.39
C PHE A 62 56.02 -21.27 -5.83
N CYS A 63 55.11 -22.12 -6.33
CA CYS A 63 55.05 -23.52 -5.95
C CYS A 63 56.28 -24.30 -6.43
N ALA A 64 56.74 -24.10 -7.68
CA ALA A 64 57.93 -24.76 -8.21
C ALA A 64 59.20 -24.38 -7.41
N HIS A 65 59.37 -23.11 -7.06
CA HIS A 65 60.55 -22.66 -6.32
C HIS A 65 60.57 -23.21 -4.88
N THR A 66 59.44 -23.13 -4.18
CA THR A 66 59.32 -23.62 -2.80
C THR A 66 59.50 -25.14 -2.71
N THR A 67 58.96 -25.90 -3.66
CA THR A 67 59.10 -27.35 -3.72
C THR A 67 60.52 -27.78 -4.08
N LEU A 68 61.19 -27.10 -5.01
CA LEU A 68 62.58 -27.38 -5.37
C LEU A 68 63.54 -27.12 -4.20
N CYS A 69 63.36 -26.00 -3.50
CA CYS A 69 64.15 -25.66 -2.32
C CYS A 69 63.93 -26.67 -1.19
N LEU A 70 62.67 -27.04 -0.91
CA LEU A 70 62.34 -28.03 0.12
C LEU A 70 62.86 -29.43 -0.24
N ALA A 71 62.76 -29.82 -1.52
CA ALA A 71 63.27 -31.10 -2.02
C ALA A 71 64.79 -31.19 -1.91
N GLY A 72 65.51 -30.11 -2.25
CA GLY A 72 66.95 -30.04 -2.06
C GLY A 72 67.32 -30.21 -0.59
N LEU A 73 66.76 -29.37 0.28
CA LEU A 73 67.06 -29.41 1.72
C LEU A 73 66.72 -30.77 2.34
N ALA A 74 65.58 -31.37 1.98
CA ALA A 74 65.16 -32.67 2.50
C ALA A 74 66.04 -33.82 1.98
N ALA A 75 66.35 -33.84 0.68
CA ALA A 75 67.16 -34.91 0.08
C ALA A 75 68.62 -34.85 0.56
N PHE A 76 69.24 -33.66 0.58
CA PHE A 76 70.60 -33.49 1.11
C PHE A 76 70.66 -33.73 2.63
N GLY A 77 69.64 -33.27 3.38
CA GLY A 77 69.54 -33.51 4.82
C GLY A 77 69.46 -34.99 5.18
N MET A 78 68.64 -35.77 4.45
CA MET A 78 68.53 -37.22 4.65
C MET A 78 69.75 -38.00 4.16
N GLY A 79 70.41 -37.55 3.09
CA GLY A 79 71.59 -38.24 2.53
C GLY A 79 72.87 -38.04 3.34
N LEU A 80 73.07 -36.85 3.93
CA LEU A 80 74.33 -36.47 4.58
C LEU A 80 74.30 -36.54 6.11
N SER A 81 73.17 -36.26 6.76
CA SER A 81 73.11 -36.12 8.24
C SER A 81 72.53 -37.36 8.93
N VAL A 82 73.24 -37.86 9.95
CA VAL A 82 72.75 -38.96 10.82
C VAL A 82 71.65 -38.46 11.75
N SER A 83 71.78 -37.24 12.29
CA SER A 83 70.81 -36.65 13.22
C SER A 83 69.45 -36.42 12.57
N VAL A 84 69.43 -35.91 11.34
CA VAL A 84 68.18 -35.68 10.58
C VAL A 84 67.48 -37.01 10.27
N ARG A 85 68.25 -38.04 9.90
CA ARG A 85 67.70 -39.40 9.69
C ARG A 85 67.07 -39.97 10.96
N ALA A 86 67.71 -39.81 12.11
CA ALA A 86 67.19 -40.28 13.39
C ALA A 86 65.92 -39.53 13.81
N SER A 87 65.88 -38.20 13.65
CA SER A 87 64.70 -37.39 13.95
C SER A 87 63.50 -37.76 13.08
N ILE A 88 63.70 -38.01 11.78
CA ILE A 88 62.62 -38.46 10.88
C ILE A 88 62.13 -39.85 11.28
N MET A 89 63.05 -40.76 11.63
CA MET A 89 62.70 -42.12 12.05
C MET A 89 61.88 -42.15 13.36
N VAL A 90 62.02 -41.14 14.22
CA VAL A 90 61.25 -40.98 15.48
C VAL A 90 59.95 -40.20 15.27
N MET A 91 59.93 -39.24 14.34
CA MET A 91 58.71 -38.50 13.95
C MET A 91 57.67 -39.42 13.29
N LEU A 92 58.13 -40.44 12.55
CA LEU A 92 57.24 -41.35 11.81
C LEU A 92 56.33 -42.19 12.74
N PRO A 93 56.81 -42.79 13.84
CA PRO A 93 55.97 -43.35 14.90
C PRO A 93 55.14 -42.31 15.66
N SER A 94 55.66 -41.09 15.85
CA SER A 94 54.96 -40.01 16.57
C SER A 94 53.71 -39.53 15.82
N MET A 95 53.76 -39.48 14.48
CA MET A 95 52.60 -39.21 13.62
C MET A 95 51.52 -40.29 13.73
N CYS A 96 51.90 -41.52 14.06
CA CYS A 96 50.99 -42.64 14.33
C CYS A 96 50.46 -42.69 15.77
N SER A 97 50.84 -41.74 16.63
CA SER A 97 50.28 -41.58 17.98
C SER A 97 48.85 -41.01 17.92
N GLY A 98 48.07 -41.15 19.00
CA GLY A 98 46.67 -40.71 19.06
C GLY A 98 46.46 -39.24 18.68
N HIS A 99 47.38 -38.36 19.06
CA HIS A 99 47.34 -36.93 18.70
C HIS A 99 47.73 -36.67 17.23
N GLY A 100 48.72 -37.40 16.71
CA GLY A 100 49.13 -37.31 15.30
C GLY A 100 48.03 -37.78 14.34
N ARG A 101 47.31 -38.85 14.71
CA ARG A 101 46.16 -39.36 13.95
C ARG A 101 45.06 -38.32 13.80
N ASN A 102 44.72 -37.57 14.85
CA ASN A 102 43.69 -36.52 14.78
C ASN A 102 44.14 -35.37 13.88
N PHE A 103 45.40 -34.94 13.96
CA PHE A 103 45.95 -33.92 13.08
C PHE A 103 45.93 -34.36 11.60
N LEU A 104 46.32 -35.60 11.32
CA LEU A 104 46.25 -36.17 9.98
C LEU A 104 44.81 -36.23 9.46
N LEU A 105 43.84 -36.65 10.30
CA LEU A 105 42.42 -36.66 9.94
C LEU A 105 41.90 -35.26 9.63
N LEU A 106 42.26 -34.23 10.40
CA LEU A 106 41.89 -32.84 10.13
C LEU A 106 42.47 -32.32 8.81
N MET A 107 43.71 -32.71 8.49
CA MET A 107 44.30 -32.42 7.20
C MET A 107 43.49 -33.10 6.10
N PHE A 108 43.24 -34.41 6.17
CA PHE A 108 42.41 -35.11 5.19
C PHE A 108 41.03 -34.48 5.01
N VAL A 109 40.35 -34.10 6.08
CA VAL A 109 39.05 -33.40 5.99
C VAL A 109 39.19 -32.06 5.28
N SER A 110 40.21 -31.25 5.60
CA SER A 110 40.48 -29.98 4.94
C SER A 110 40.70 -30.14 3.43
N LEU A 111 41.43 -31.20 3.05
CA LEU A 111 41.67 -31.58 1.64
C LEU A 111 40.38 -31.97 0.94
N LEU A 112 39.59 -32.83 1.58
CA LEU A 112 38.32 -33.33 1.04
C LEU A 112 37.27 -32.22 0.90
N VAL A 113 37.27 -31.23 1.79
CA VAL A 113 36.29 -30.12 1.83
C VAL A 113 36.67 -28.96 0.90
N SER A 114 37.95 -28.76 0.58
CA SER A 114 38.41 -27.64 -0.26
C SER A 114 37.74 -27.60 -1.64
N GLY A 115 37.52 -28.76 -2.27
CA GLY A 115 36.81 -28.87 -3.54
C GLY A 115 35.32 -28.51 -3.44
N PRO A 116 34.54 -29.22 -2.60
CA PRO A 116 33.13 -28.91 -2.36
C PRO A 116 32.88 -27.47 -1.92
N LEU A 117 33.75 -26.91 -1.08
CA LEU A 117 33.62 -25.53 -0.60
C LEU A 117 33.78 -24.51 -1.74
N SER A 118 34.81 -24.64 -2.56
CA SER A 118 35.00 -23.76 -3.73
C SER A 118 33.84 -23.85 -4.71
N ASN A 119 33.35 -25.06 -4.99
CA ASN A 119 32.20 -25.26 -5.88
C ASN A 119 30.90 -24.68 -5.32
N THR A 120 30.68 -24.82 -4.01
CA THR A 120 29.51 -24.26 -3.34
C THR A 120 29.54 -22.74 -3.37
N LEU A 121 30.69 -22.13 -3.09
CA LEU A 121 30.86 -20.67 -3.14
C LEU A 121 30.58 -20.12 -4.53
N GLU A 122 31.12 -20.75 -5.57
CA GLU A 122 30.90 -20.34 -6.96
C GLU A 122 29.42 -20.46 -7.36
N ASN A 123 28.73 -21.51 -6.92
CA ASN A 123 27.29 -21.67 -7.14
C ASN A 123 26.46 -20.64 -6.38
N THR A 124 26.85 -20.30 -5.15
CA THR A 124 26.16 -19.26 -4.37
C THR A 124 26.36 -17.88 -4.98
N GLU A 125 27.55 -17.59 -5.51
CA GLU A 125 27.83 -16.34 -6.22
C GLU A 125 27.00 -16.22 -7.50
N ARG A 126 26.94 -17.30 -8.30
CA ARG A 126 26.07 -17.37 -9.48
C ARG A 126 24.60 -17.22 -9.11
N ALA A 127 24.13 -17.88 -8.05
CA ALA A 127 22.76 -17.75 -7.57
C ALA A 127 22.46 -16.30 -7.14
N ALA A 128 23.36 -15.66 -6.38
CA ALA A 128 23.23 -14.27 -5.98
C ALA A 128 23.19 -13.32 -7.19
N SER A 129 24.06 -13.51 -8.17
CA SER A 129 24.06 -12.69 -9.40
C SER A 129 22.77 -12.87 -10.21
N SER A 130 22.23 -14.09 -10.27
CA SER A 130 20.96 -14.39 -10.94
C SER A 130 19.78 -13.74 -10.21
N LEU A 131 19.80 -13.76 -8.87
CA LEU A 131 18.80 -13.08 -8.04
C LEU A 131 18.86 -11.56 -8.22
N LEU A 132 20.05 -10.96 -8.29
CA LEU A 132 20.21 -9.53 -8.56
C LEU A 132 19.66 -9.16 -9.94
N CYS A 133 19.96 -9.94 -10.98
CA CYS A 133 19.37 -9.74 -12.31
C CYS A 133 17.84 -9.87 -12.29
N GLY A 134 17.30 -10.83 -11.54
CA GLY A 134 15.85 -10.99 -11.36
C GLY A 134 15.22 -9.80 -10.64
N ALA A 135 15.89 -9.26 -9.62
CA ALA A 135 15.45 -8.08 -8.89
C ALA A 135 15.48 -6.82 -9.77
N GLU A 136 16.54 -6.62 -10.55
CA GLU A 136 16.63 -5.51 -11.52
C GLU A 136 15.54 -5.62 -12.59
N LEU A 137 15.31 -6.82 -13.13
CA LEU A 137 14.24 -7.04 -14.10
C LEU A 137 12.86 -6.75 -13.50
N ALA A 138 12.58 -7.23 -12.29
CA ALA A 138 11.33 -6.95 -11.60
C ALA A 138 11.14 -5.45 -11.31
N ALA A 139 12.20 -4.75 -10.89
CA ALA A 139 12.17 -3.30 -10.67
C ALA A 139 11.89 -2.55 -11.98
N ASN A 140 12.56 -2.92 -13.08
CA ASN A 140 12.36 -2.28 -14.37
C ASN A 140 10.94 -2.53 -14.91
N GLN A 141 10.45 -3.78 -14.82
CA GLN A 141 9.08 -4.12 -15.24
C GLN A 141 8.01 -3.42 -14.40
N THR A 142 8.21 -3.30 -13.09
CA THR A 142 7.26 -2.56 -12.23
C THR A 142 7.21 -1.07 -12.57
N GLN A 143 8.35 -0.45 -12.88
CA GLN A 143 8.38 0.95 -13.32
C GLN A 143 7.61 1.15 -14.64
N GLU A 144 7.80 0.26 -15.61
CA GLU A 144 7.09 0.32 -16.89
C GLU A 144 5.57 0.16 -16.71
N LEU A 145 5.14 -0.79 -15.87
CA LEU A 145 3.73 -0.99 -15.55
C LEU A 145 3.13 0.22 -14.82
N MET A 146 3.86 0.84 -13.90
CA MET A 146 3.41 2.05 -13.20
C MET A 146 3.22 3.22 -14.16
N GLN A 147 4.12 3.40 -15.13
CA GLN A 147 3.96 4.43 -16.18
C GLN A 147 2.74 4.13 -17.07
N LYS A 148 2.57 2.88 -17.49
CA LYS A 148 1.41 2.45 -18.28
C LYS A 148 0.09 2.60 -17.51
N ALA A 149 0.08 2.38 -16.20
CA ALA A 149 -1.09 2.57 -15.34
C ALA A 149 -1.40 4.04 -15.05
N ALA A 150 -0.39 4.91 -14.96
CA ALA A 150 -0.56 6.35 -14.74
C ALA A 150 -1.10 7.07 -15.98
N THR A 151 -0.75 6.61 -17.17
CA THR A 151 -1.17 7.23 -18.44
C THR A 151 -2.70 7.37 -18.60
N PRO A 152 -3.53 6.31 -18.41
CA PRO A 152 -4.98 6.44 -18.50
C PRO A 152 -5.58 7.25 -17.34
N LEU A 153 -4.92 7.28 -16.17
CA LEU A 153 -5.39 8.05 -15.01
C LEU A 153 -5.41 9.55 -15.29
N PHE A 154 -4.39 10.10 -15.95
CA PHE A 154 -4.37 11.53 -16.28
C PHE A 154 -5.51 11.93 -17.23
N SER A 155 -5.77 11.11 -18.26
CA SER A 155 -6.88 11.36 -19.19
C SER A 155 -8.25 11.30 -18.50
N VAL A 156 -8.47 10.33 -17.61
CA VAL A 156 -9.72 10.24 -16.84
C VAL A 156 -9.88 11.42 -15.88
N LEU A 157 -8.80 11.84 -15.21
CA LEU A 157 -8.81 13.01 -14.32
C LEU A 157 -9.20 14.29 -15.08
N ASP A 158 -8.68 14.48 -16.30
CA ASP A 158 -9.04 15.63 -17.13
C ASP A 158 -10.52 15.62 -17.52
N HIS A 159 -11.06 14.46 -17.90
CA HIS A 159 -12.50 14.31 -18.18
C HIS A 159 -13.36 14.62 -16.95
N ILE A 160 -12.99 14.12 -15.76
CA ILE A 160 -13.71 14.43 -14.53
C ILE A 160 -13.66 15.93 -14.22
N ARG A 161 -12.50 16.56 -14.43
CA ARG A 161 -12.31 18.00 -14.19
C ARG A 161 -13.13 18.84 -15.17
N GLU A 162 -13.27 18.40 -16.41
CA GLU A 162 -14.13 19.03 -17.41
C GLU A 162 -15.62 18.89 -17.04
N ILE A 163 -16.06 17.68 -16.70
CA ILE A 163 -17.45 17.42 -16.29
C ILE A 163 -17.82 18.27 -15.08
N SER A 164 -16.95 18.33 -14.07
CA SER A 164 -17.20 19.15 -12.87
C SER A 164 -17.30 20.64 -13.20
N ARG A 165 -16.40 21.18 -14.03
CA ARG A 165 -16.48 22.59 -14.48
C ARG A 165 -17.78 22.88 -15.21
N ASN A 166 -18.19 22.00 -16.12
CA ASN A 166 -19.44 22.13 -16.85
C ASN A 166 -20.66 22.06 -15.92
N ALA A 167 -20.65 21.15 -14.94
CA ALA A 167 -21.70 21.04 -13.93
C ALA A 167 -21.80 22.31 -13.06
N TYR A 168 -20.66 22.84 -12.60
CA TYR A 168 -20.64 24.12 -11.85
C TYR A 168 -21.17 25.29 -12.68
N ALA A 169 -20.82 25.36 -13.96
CA ALA A 169 -21.33 26.39 -14.87
C ALA A 169 -22.84 26.29 -15.10
N VAL A 170 -23.40 25.08 -15.13
CA VAL A 170 -24.85 24.85 -15.20
C VAL A 170 -25.52 25.21 -13.88
N ALA A 171 -24.97 24.78 -12.73
CA ALA A 171 -25.51 25.09 -11.41
C ALA A 171 -25.61 26.60 -11.17
N GLY A 172 -24.59 27.37 -11.55
CA GLY A 172 -24.62 28.84 -11.48
C GLY A 172 -25.74 29.46 -12.33
N ARG A 173 -25.96 28.93 -13.56
CA ARG A 173 -27.08 29.38 -14.42
C ARG A 173 -28.45 29.08 -13.81
N VAL A 174 -28.62 27.89 -13.26
CA VAL A 174 -29.86 27.49 -12.57
C VAL A 174 -30.12 28.36 -11.35
N GLN A 175 -29.09 28.63 -10.55
CA GLN A 175 -29.20 29.47 -9.36
C GLN A 175 -29.61 30.90 -9.72
N ASN A 176 -28.99 31.50 -10.74
CA ASN A 176 -29.37 32.82 -11.24
C ASN A 176 -30.82 32.86 -11.73
N PHE A 177 -31.26 31.82 -12.43
CA PHE A 177 -32.65 31.71 -12.88
C PHE A 177 -33.65 31.61 -11.71
N ILE A 178 -33.34 30.80 -10.69
CA ILE A 178 -34.14 30.70 -9.47
C ILE A 178 -34.23 32.05 -8.76
N TYR A 179 -33.12 32.79 -8.66
CA TYR A 179 -33.13 34.13 -8.06
C TYR A 179 -34.01 35.10 -8.84
N ALA A 180 -33.89 35.14 -10.17
CA ALA A 180 -34.70 35.99 -11.02
C ALA A 180 -36.21 35.66 -10.94
N MET A 181 -36.55 34.37 -10.92
CA MET A 181 -37.94 33.93 -10.72
C MET A 181 -38.47 34.33 -9.35
N THR A 182 -37.69 34.07 -8.29
CA THR A 182 -38.11 34.40 -6.92
C THR A 182 -38.34 35.90 -6.77
N ASP A 183 -37.48 36.72 -7.38
CA ASP A 183 -37.64 38.17 -7.37
C ASP A 183 -38.96 38.61 -8.01
N SER A 184 -39.26 38.09 -9.21
CA SER A 184 -40.54 38.33 -9.89
C SER A 184 -41.74 37.91 -9.03
N ILE A 185 -41.66 36.77 -8.36
CA ILE A 185 -42.71 36.28 -7.44
C ILE A 185 -42.89 37.25 -6.25
N ARG A 186 -41.80 37.81 -5.70
CA ARG A 186 -41.90 38.80 -4.60
C ARG A 186 -42.62 40.07 -5.06
N HIS A 187 -42.42 40.50 -6.30
CA HIS A 187 -43.15 41.63 -6.88
C HIS A 187 -44.65 41.33 -6.99
N VAL A 188 -45.01 40.16 -7.52
CA VAL A 188 -46.42 39.73 -7.64
C VAL A 188 -47.07 39.59 -6.26
N ALA A 189 -46.39 38.97 -5.30
CA ALA A 189 -46.90 38.81 -3.94
C ALA A 189 -47.18 40.15 -3.25
N ARG A 190 -46.33 41.16 -3.47
CA ARG A 190 -46.56 42.53 -2.97
C ARG A 190 -47.81 43.15 -3.58
N ALA A 191 -47.99 43.05 -4.90
CA ALA A 191 -49.18 43.55 -5.58
C ALA A 191 -50.45 42.85 -5.07
N LEU A 192 -50.43 41.52 -4.96
CA LEU A 192 -51.56 40.74 -4.44
C LEU A 192 -51.92 41.13 -3.00
N ARG A 193 -50.94 41.33 -2.11
CA ARG A 193 -51.21 41.81 -0.74
C ARG A 193 -51.92 43.15 -0.73
N ASN A 194 -51.55 44.08 -1.61
CA ASN A 194 -52.21 45.38 -1.72
C ASN A 194 -53.65 45.24 -2.21
N VAL A 195 -53.89 44.39 -3.22
CA VAL A 195 -55.25 44.10 -3.72
C VAL A 195 -56.11 43.46 -2.63
N LEU A 196 -55.57 42.52 -1.86
CA LEU A 196 -56.32 41.88 -0.78
C LEU A 196 -56.66 42.85 0.35
N ARG A 197 -55.76 43.79 0.66
CA ARG A 197 -56.05 44.85 1.62
C ARG A 197 -57.21 45.70 1.13
N PHE A 198 -57.17 46.13 -0.13
CA PHE A 198 -58.25 46.90 -0.74
C PHE A 198 -59.59 46.18 -0.78
N LEU A 199 -59.62 44.89 -1.15
CA LEU A 199 -60.85 44.09 -1.17
C LEU A 199 -61.44 43.89 0.23
N ALA A 200 -60.60 43.73 1.25
CA ALA A 200 -61.04 43.66 2.64
C ALA A 200 -61.64 45.01 3.07
N ASP A 201 -60.93 46.12 2.81
CA ASP A 201 -61.38 47.47 3.17
C ASP A 201 -62.73 47.81 2.49
N ILE A 202 -62.91 47.48 1.20
CA ILE A 202 -64.20 47.69 0.51
C ILE A 202 -65.29 46.77 1.07
N GLY A 203 -64.96 45.52 1.38
CA GLY A 203 -65.90 44.58 1.99
C GLY A 203 -66.43 45.10 3.33
N ASP A 204 -65.54 45.66 4.15
CA ASP A 204 -65.89 46.24 5.45
C ASP A 204 -66.79 47.48 5.29
N ILE A 205 -66.41 48.42 4.41
CA ILE A 205 -67.23 49.61 4.10
C ILE A 205 -68.61 49.22 3.57
N CYS A 206 -68.69 48.23 2.68
CA CYS A 206 -69.95 47.74 2.11
C CYS A 206 -70.83 47.12 3.20
N ASN A 207 -70.28 46.24 4.03
CA ASN A 207 -71.03 45.64 5.14
C ASN A 207 -71.55 46.69 6.13
N GLU A 208 -70.75 47.73 6.41
CA GLU A 208 -71.13 48.80 7.32
C GLU A 208 -72.20 49.73 6.73
N LYS A 209 -72.10 50.11 5.43
CA LYS A 209 -73.00 51.08 4.80
C LYS A 209 -74.20 50.46 4.09
N MET A 210 -74.06 49.34 3.39
CA MET A 210 -75.12 48.70 2.58
C MET A 210 -75.92 47.63 3.33
N GLY A 211 -75.50 47.20 4.53
CA GLY A 211 -76.37 46.46 5.45
C GLY A 211 -77.38 47.37 6.19
N THR A 212 -77.27 48.69 6.04
CA THR A 212 -78.15 49.67 6.69
C THR A 212 -79.50 49.88 5.99
N PRO A 213 -79.65 49.86 4.65
CA PRO A 213 -80.93 50.11 3.98
C PRO A 213 -81.96 49.01 4.24
N TYR A 214 -81.56 47.74 4.26
CA TYR A 214 -82.46 46.63 4.62
C TYR A 214 -82.96 46.78 6.07
N ARG A 215 -82.03 47.02 7.01
CA ARG A 215 -82.35 47.22 8.44
C ARG A 215 -83.24 48.46 8.64
N LYS A 216 -82.95 49.55 7.94
CA LYS A 216 -83.72 50.80 8.00
C LYS A 216 -85.10 50.67 7.36
N CYS A 217 -85.22 49.96 6.23
CA CYS A 217 -86.51 49.67 5.61
C CYS A 217 -87.40 48.89 6.58
N ARG A 218 -86.88 47.79 7.15
CA ARG A 218 -87.63 47.00 8.12
C ARG A 218 -88.03 47.82 9.35
N SER A 219 -87.11 48.60 9.91
CA SER A 219 -87.42 49.41 11.09
C SER A 219 -88.54 50.42 10.81
N LEU A 220 -88.55 51.06 9.63
CA LEU A 220 -89.58 52.03 9.25
C LEU A 220 -90.96 51.38 9.08
N PHE A 221 -91.05 50.20 8.46
CA PHE A 221 -92.34 49.53 8.31
C PHE A 221 -92.86 48.91 9.61
N GLU A 222 -91.97 48.41 10.47
CA GLU A 222 -92.33 47.94 11.82
C GLU A 222 -92.80 49.09 12.72
N GLU A 223 -92.14 50.24 12.64
CA GLU A 223 -92.54 51.47 13.34
C GLU A 223 -93.90 51.98 12.85
N ALA A 224 -94.11 52.08 11.53
CA ALA A 224 -95.39 52.48 10.95
C ALA A 224 -96.54 51.52 11.31
N ARG A 225 -96.25 50.22 11.46
CA ARG A 225 -97.23 49.24 11.94
C ARG A 225 -97.58 49.47 13.41
N SER A 226 -96.58 49.71 14.24
CA SER A 226 -96.78 50.01 15.66
C SER A 226 -97.64 51.26 15.84
N ASP A 227 -97.29 52.35 15.15
CA ASP A 227 -98.04 53.61 15.18
C ASP A 227 -99.49 53.43 14.71
N CYS A 228 -99.71 52.69 13.62
CA CYS A 228 -101.05 52.37 13.14
C CYS A 228 -101.87 51.61 14.20
N SER A 229 -101.25 50.63 14.85
CA SER A 229 -101.89 49.80 15.88
C SER A 229 -102.20 50.58 17.17
N GLU A 230 -101.41 51.62 17.46
CA GLU A 230 -101.64 52.51 18.60
C GLU A 230 -102.79 53.49 18.31
N LEU A 231 -102.87 54.04 17.09
CA LEU A 231 -103.92 54.98 16.71
C LEU A 231 -105.31 54.34 16.50
N LEU A 232 -105.40 53.11 15.99
CA LEU A 232 -106.69 52.49 15.63
C LEU A 232 -107.33 51.60 16.72
N GLY A 233 -106.61 51.27 17.81
CA GLY A 233 -107.16 50.55 18.96
C GLY A 233 -107.88 49.24 18.58
N ASP A 234 -109.19 49.17 18.77
CA ASP A 234 -109.97 47.94 18.48
C ASP A 234 -110.01 47.57 16.98
N PHE A 235 -109.67 48.50 16.09
CA PHE A 235 -109.68 48.29 14.63
C PHE A 235 -108.31 47.92 14.02
N ASN A 236 -107.38 47.42 14.85
CA ASN A 236 -105.99 47.08 14.45
C ASN A 236 -105.86 46.09 13.28
N PHE A 237 -106.91 45.34 12.95
CA PHE A 237 -106.90 44.43 11.80
C PHE A 237 -106.61 45.15 10.47
N LEU A 238 -106.95 46.44 10.36
CA LEU A 238 -106.68 47.27 9.16
C LEU A 238 -105.17 47.51 8.96
N CYS A 239 -104.37 47.46 10.03
CA CYS A 239 -102.92 47.66 9.96
C CYS A 239 -102.17 46.45 9.38
N ASN A 240 -102.82 45.30 9.20
CA ASN A 240 -102.22 44.11 8.57
C ASN A 240 -101.83 44.33 7.11
N ILE A 241 -102.39 45.34 6.45
CA ILE A 241 -101.95 45.71 5.10
C ILE A 241 -100.48 46.13 5.07
N VAL A 242 -99.95 46.70 6.16
CA VAL A 242 -98.55 47.11 6.30
C VAL A 242 -97.60 45.90 6.33
N ASP A 243 -98.01 44.78 6.96
CA ASP A 243 -97.24 43.53 6.96
C ASP A 243 -97.09 42.94 5.56
N GLY A 244 -98.11 43.14 4.70
CA GLY A 244 -98.06 42.70 3.30
C GLY A 244 -96.95 43.36 2.50
N PHE A 245 -96.48 44.55 2.91
CA PHE A 245 -95.41 45.28 2.25
C PHE A 245 -94.02 45.03 2.85
N LEU A 246 -93.90 44.47 4.07
CA LEU A 246 -92.61 44.11 4.69
C LEU A 246 -91.68 43.27 3.80
N PRO A 247 -92.18 42.27 3.03
CA PRO A 247 -91.36 41.47 2.13
C PRO A 247 -90.66 42.29 1.04
N LEU A 248 -91.16 43.49 0.68
CA LEU A 248 -90.51 44.38 -0.29
C LEU A 248 -89.16 44.90 0.22
N CYS A 249 -88.94 44.96 1.54
CA CYS A 249 -87.63 45.31 2.08
C CYS A 249 -86.53 44.32 1.68
N ASN A 250 -86.88 43.06 1.37
CA ASN A 250 -85.90 42.07 0.87
C ASN A 250 -85.30 42.47 -0.48
N LEU A 251 -85.89 43.39 -1.23
CA LEU A 251 -85.29 43.94 -2.46
C LEU A 251 -83.98 44.68 -2.15
N ALA A 252 -83.88 45.32 -0.97
CA ALA A 252 -82.65 45.97 -0.51
C ALA A 252 -81.53 44.96 -0.16
N ARG A 253 -81.87 43.68 0.06
CA ARG A 253 -80.91 42.60 0.32
C ARG A 253 -80.12 42.21 -0.93
N ALA A 254 -80.57 42.59 -2.12
CA ALA A 254 -79.79 42.41 -3.36
C ALA A 254 -78.42 43.12 -3.28
N GLY A 255 -78.31 44.22 -2.51
CA GLY A 255 -77.04 44.91 -2.24
C GLY A 255 -76.07 44.14 -1.34
N GLU A 256 -76.58 43.33 -0.40
CA GLU A 256 -75.73 42.53 0.52
C GLU A 256 -74.94 41.44 -0.22
N PHE A 257 -75.51 40.88 -1.30
CA PHE A 257 -74.79 39.92 -2.13
C PHE A 257 -73.50 40.52 -2.71
N PHE A 258 -73.54 41.79 -3.12
CA PHE A 258 -72.36 42.50 -3.62
C PHE A 258 -71.32 42.82 -2.52
N CYS A 259 -71.70 42.81 -1.23
CA CYS A 259 -70.76 43.00 -0.10
C CYS A 259 -70.05 41.70 0.33
N ILE A 260 -70.69 40.55 0.14
CA ILE A 260 -70.12 39.24 0.50
C ILE A 260 -69.03 38.82 -0.50
N VAL A 261 -69.17 39.19 -1.77
CA VAL A 261 -68.25 38.76 -2.84
C VAL A 261 -66.80 39.27 -2.61
N PRO A 262 -66.54 40.56 -2.36
CA PRO A 262 -65.17 41.05 -2.12
C PRO A 262 -64.50 40.45 -0.89
N SER A 263 -65.24 40.31 0.22
CA SER A 263 -64.72 39.79 1.50
C SER A 263 -64.40 38.29 1.42
N TYR A 264 -65.26 37.50 0.75
CA TYR A 264 -65.01 36.08 0.52
C TYR A 264 -63.78 35.83 -0.36
N ILE A 265 -63.64 36.59 -1.45
CA ILE A 265 -62.49 36.50 -2.36
C ILE A 265 -61.19 36.87 -1.61
N ALA A 266 -61.21 37.96 -0.84
CA ALA A 266 -60.05 38.39 -0.06
C ALA A 266 -59.57 37.32 0.93
N ASP A 267 -60.46 36.71 1.69
CA ASP A 267 -60.10 35.69 2.68
C ASP A 267 -59.58 34.40 2.03
N HIS A 268 -60.20 33.96 0.93
CA HIS A 268 -59.76 32.78 0.20
C HIS A 268 -58.34 32.94 -0.35
N LEU A 269 -58.03 34.08 -0.98
CA LEU A 269 -56.70 34.37 -1.50
C LEU A 269 -55.66 34.54 -0.39
N ARG A 270 -56.02 35.16 0.75
CA ARG A 270 -55.12 35.34 1.90
C ARG A 270 -54.63 34.01 2.46
N LYS A 271 -55.53 33.03 2.61
CA LYS A 271 -55.21 31.67 3.08
C LYS A 271 -54.23 30.95 2.14
N ARG A 272 -54.42 31.10 0.82
CA ARG A 272 -53.54 30.49 -0.20
C ARG A 272 -52.14 31.11 -0.21
N LEU A 273 -52.03 32.43 0.00
CA LEU A 273 -50.74 33.11 0.07
C LEU A 273 -49.96 32.75 1.35
N ALA A 274 -50.62 32.70 2.50
CA ALA A 274 -50.00 32.33 3.77
C ALA A 274 -49.47 30.88 3.78
N ALA A 275 -50.20 29.95 3.15
CA ALA A 275 -49.76 28.56 2.98
C ALA A 275 -48.49 28.42 2.12
N ARG A 276 -48.23 29.35 1.20
CA ARG A 276 -47.04 29.31 0.34
C ARG A 276 -45.78 29.82 1.07
N GLU A 277 -45.92 30.79 1.96
CA GLU A 277 -44.80 31.28 2.78
C GLU A 277 -44.39 30.29 3.87
N SER A 278 -45.35 29.54 4.45
CA SER A 278 -45.05 28.49 5.44
C SER A 278 -44.29 27.30 4.83
N ILE A 279 -44.59 26.92 3.59
CA ILE A 279 -43.86 25.86 2.87
C ILE A 279 -42.40 26.28 2.63
N SER A 280 -42.16 27.52 2.21
CA SER A 280 -40.79 28.01 1.96
C SER A 280 -39.95 28.07 3.24
N SER A 281 -40.57 28.39 4.38
CA SER A 281 -39.89 28.45 5.68
C SER A 281 -39.67 27.04 6.29
N LEU A 282 -40.57 26.09 6.06
CA LEU A 282 -40.37 24.67 6.38
C LEU A 282 -39.21 24.05 5.59
N LEU A 283 -39.13 24.32 4.28
CA LEU A 283 -38.03 23.86 3.42
C LEU A 283 -36.68 24.43 3.87
N PHE A 284 -36.64 25.72 4.24
CA PHE A 284 -35.42 26.34 4.76
C PHE A 284 -35.02 25.76 6.12
N SER A 285 -35.99 25.47 7.00
CA SER A 285 -35.74 24.83 8.30
C SER A 285 -35.22 23.39 8.15
N LEU A 286 -35.77 22.62 7.21
CA LEU A 286 -35.31 21.28 6.86
C LEU A 286 -33.89 21.30 6.27
N TYR A 287 -33.60 22.24 5.37
CA TYR A 287 -32.27 22.42 4.80
C TYR A 287 -31.22 22.80 5.86
N CYS A 288 -31.52 23.77 6.74
CA CYS A 288 -30.63 24.12 7.85
C CYS A 288 -30.43 22.97 8.85
N ARG A 289 -31.45 22.13 9.07
CA ARG A 289 -31.33 20.95 9.94
C ARG A 289 -30.46 19.85 9.29
N ALA A 290 -30.51 19.70 7.98
CA ALA A 290 -29.69 18.73 7.25
C ALA A 290 -28.20 19.11 7.20
N HIS A 291 -27.86 20.40 7.31
CA HIS A 291 -26.49 20.92 7.20
C HIS A 291 -25.84 21.32 8.53
N ARG A 292 -26.53 21.14 9.67
CA ARG A 292 -26.02 21.41 11.02
C ARG A 292 -25.65 20.10 11.75
N GLY A 293 -25.00 19.18 11.02
CA GLY A 293 -24.43 17.92 11.50
C GLY A 293 -22.99 17.81 11.05
#